data_AF-A0A353PZE7-F1
#
_entry.id   AF-A0A353PZE7-F1
#
_cell.length_a   1.000
_cell.length_b   1.000
_cell.length_c   1.000
_cell.angle_alpha   90.00
_cell.angle_beta   90.00
_cell.angle_gamma   90.00
#
_symmetry.space_group_name_H-M   'P 1'
#
loop_
_entity.id
_entity.type
_entity.pdbx_description
1 polymer ?
#
loop_
_entity_poly.entity_id
_entity_poly.type
_entity_poly.pdbx_seq_one_letter_code
_entity_poly.pdbx_strand_id
1 'polypeptide(L)'
;VERGGRVFPESDKSSDIIRCFEKYLNENNVDIMLNKEVAEIQKENEKISGVKLKDGLKIKCDSVIIATGGMSYPLTGSTGDGYKFAKLMGHTIKDIKPSLVPLVVKEDWVKELMGLSLKNVSVTMKYKDKVIYKDFGEMLFTHFGISGPIVLSGSRSAVDYLPNEVEFIIDLKPALNFNELDRRVLRDFGNLKNKQFKNSLNELLPQKLIPVIINLSEINPEKRVNEITKDERHKLVNLLKNFKLTVVGTRPIDEAIIT
;
A
#
# COMPACT_ATOMS: atom_id res chain seq x y z
N VAL A 1 20.96 8.33 8.23
CA VAL A 1 19.60 8.76 7.79
C VAL A 1 19.55 8.65 6.28
N GLU A 2 18.60 7.87 5.77
CA GLU A 2 18.41 7.65 4.34
C GLU A 2 17.43 8.64 3.69
N ARG A 3 17.28 8.53 2.37
CA ARG A 3 16.29 9.26 1.57
C ARG A 3 14.89 9.12 2.20
N GLY A 4 14.17 10.24 2.24
CA GLY A 4 12.85 10.32 2.87
C GLY A 4 12.88 10.43 4.40
N GLY A 5 14.04 10.70 5.02
CA GLY A 5 14.16 10.87 6.47
C GLY A 5 14.11 9.55 7.25
N ARG A 6 14.22 8.41 6.57
CA ARG A 6 14.18 7.08 7.19
C ARG A 6 15.47 6.84 7.98
N VAL A 7 15.34 6.33 9.19
CA VAL A 7 16.46 6.05 10.08
C VAL A 7 16.59 4.55 10.25
N PHE A 8 17.78 4.03 10.00
CA PHE A 8 18.14 2.64 10.16
C PHE A 8 19.35 2.55 11.09
N PRO A 9 19.49 1.45 11.86
CA PRO A 9 20.75 1.19 12.57
C PRO A 9 21.89 1.04 11.55
N GLU A 10 23.09 1.52 11.89
CA GLU A 10 24.27 1.45 11.01
C GLU A 10 24.59 0.01 10.58
N SER A 11 24.23 -0.98 11.40
CA SER A 11 24.42 -2.40 11.12
C SER A 11 23.40 -3.01 10.16
N ASP A 12 22.35 -2.27 9.77
CA ASP A 12 21.17 -2.75 9.05
C ASP A 12 20.43 -3.91 9.74
N LYS A 13 20.64 -4.11 11.06
CA LYS A 13 20.02 -5.20 11.84
C LYS A 13 19.02 -4.68 12.85
N SER A 14 17.76 -5.09 12.71
CA SER A 14 16.71 -4.81 13.71
C SER A 14 17.03 -5.37 15.10
N SER A 15 17.79 -6.47 15.17
CA SER A 15 18.21 -7.09 16.43
C SER A 15 19.03 -6.16 17.33
N ASP A 16 19.73 -5.16 16.77
CA ASP A 16 20.56 -4.27 17.57
C ASP A 16 19.71 -3.26 18.34
N ILE A 17 18.56 -2.85 17.78
CA ILE A 17 17.56 -2.05 18.48
C ILE A 17 16.94 -2.85 19.63
N ILE A 18 16.59 -4.13 19.37
CA ILE A 18 16.02 -5.03 20.40
C ILE A 18 17.00 -5.18 21.57
N ARG A 19 18.27 -5.52 21.30
CA ARG A 19 19.31 -5.67 22.32
C ARG A 19 19.55 -4.39 23.11
N CYS A 20 19.47 -3.23 22.46
CA CYS A 20 19.59 -1.94 23.14
C CYS A 20 18.51 -1.78 24.22
N PHE A 21 17.25 -2.09 23.89
CA PHE A 21 16.15 -2.05 24.85
C PHE A 21 16.25 -3.14 25.92
N GLU A 22 16.59 -4.37 25.55
CA GLU A 22 16.79 -5.46 26.51
C GLU A 22 17.86 -5.10 27.55
N LYS A 23 18.99 -4.55 27.10
CA LYS A 23 20.06 -4.07 27.98
C LYS A 23 19.54 -2.98 28.92
N TYR A 24 18.84 -1.97 28.39
CA TYR A 24 18.30 -0.87 29.19
C TYR A 24 17.31 -1.35 30.25
N LEU A 25 16.41 -2.28 29.90
CA LEU A 25 15.45 -2.87 30.84
C LEU A 25 16.16 -3.67 31.95
N ASN A 26 17.18 -4.46 31.59
CA ASN A 26 17.98 -5.23 32.55
C ASN A 26 18.77 -4.32 33.50
N GLU A 27 19.41 -3.26 32.99
CA GLU A 27 20.15 -2.27 33.80
C GLU A 27 19.24 -1.54 34.81
N ASN A 28 17.93 -1.47 34.53
CA ASN A 28 16.92 -0.87 35.40
C ASN A 28 16.11 -1.90 36.21
N ASN A 29 16.54 -3.16 36.24
CA ASN A 29 15.90 -4.25 37.00
C ASN A 29 14.41 -4.44 36.67
N VAL A 30 14.03 -4.31 35.39
CA VAL A 30 12.66 -4.61 34.94
C VAL A 30 12.48 -6.12 34.77
N ASP A 31 11.50 -6.69 35.46
CA ASP A 31 11.16 -8.12 35.34
C ASP A 31 10.43 -8.40 34.01
N ILE A 32 11.06 -9.20 33.14
CA ILE A 32 10.49 -9.59 31.83
C ILE A 32 9.98 -11.03 31.89
N MET A 33 8.67 -11.20 31.73
CA MET A 33 8.02 -12.52 31.71
C MET A 33 7.54 -12.88 30.30
N LEU A 34 8.35 -13.64 29.55
CA LEU A 34 8.00 -14.14 28.23
C LEU A 34 7.04 -15.34 28.30
N ASN A 35 6.33 -15.61 27.19
CA ASN A 35 5.34 -16.69 27.08
C ASN A 35 4.22 -16.60 28.14
N LYS A 36 3.88 -15.38 28.56
CA LYS A 36 2.86 -15.07 29.56
C LYS A 36 1.77 -14.20 28.95
N GLU A 37 0.77 -14.86 28.36
CA GLU A 37 -0.41 -14.19 27.81
C GLU A 37 -1.32 -13.70 28.95
N VAL A 38 -1.64 -12.40 28.95
CA VAL A 38 -2.60 -11.81 29.90
C VAL A 38 -4.01 -12.14 29.42
N ALA A 39 -4.82 -12.74 30.29
CA ALA A 39 -6.22 -13.07 30.00
C ALA A 39 -7.17 -11.97 30.47
N GLU A 40 -6.85 -11.29 31.58
CA GLU A 40 -7.77 -10.35 32.24
C GLU A 40 -7.01 -9.28 33.03
N ILE A 41 -7.50 -8.04 32.99
CA ILE A 41 -7.10 -6.97 33.91
C ILE A 41 -8.10 -6.96 35.07
N GLN A 42 -7.61 -7.10 36.30
CA GLN A 42 -8.42 -7.25 37.49
C GLN A 42 -8.69 -5.90 38.17
N LYS A 43 -9.90 -5.75 38.70
CA LYS A 43 -10.34 -4.58 39.49
C LYS A 43 -10.92 -4.99 40.83
N GLU A 44 -10.65 -4.19 41.85
CA GLU A 44 -11.31 -4.23 43.16
C GLU A 44 -11.73 -2.82 43.55
N ASN A 45 -13.00 -2.61 43.90
CA ASN A 45 -13.55 -1.28 44.24
C ASN A 45 -13.24 -0.21 43.18
N GLU A 46 -13.47 -0.54 41.90
CA GLU A 46 -13.17 0.30 40.73
C GLU A 46 -11.68 0.69 40.53
N LYS A 47 -10.76 0.12 41.31
CA LYS A 47 -9.31 0.31 41.15
C LYS A 47 -8.65 -0.92 40.56
N ILE A 48 -7.59 -0.72 39.78
CA ILE A 48 -6.75 -1.82 39.30
C ILE A 48 -6.14 -2.53 40.50
N SER A 49 -6.26 -3.87 40.52
CA SER A 49 -5.70 -4.72 41.58
C SER A 49 -4.70 -5.76 41.06
N GLY A 50 -4.62 -5.94 39.74
CA GLY A 50 -3.68 -6.89 39.13
C GLY A 50 -4.03 -7.29 37.71
N VAL A 51 -3.34 -8.33 37.24
CA VAL A 51 -3.63 -9.04 35.99
C VAL A 51 -3.69 -10.54 36.25
N LYS A 52 -4.55 -11.23 35.51
CA LYS A 52 -4.61 -12.69 35.47
C LYS A 52 -4.07 -13.19 34.14
N LEU A 53 -3.12 -14.11 34.21
CA LEU A 53 -2.55 -14.77 33.05
C LEU A 53 -3.40 -15.96 32.61
N LYS A 54 -3.23 -16.39 31.36
CA LYS A 54 -3.96 -17.51 30.77
C LYS A 54 -3.66 -18.86 31.43
N ASP A 55 -2.46 -19.01 32.02
CA ASP A 55 -2.08 -20.17 32.82
C ASP A 55 -2.67 -20.15 34.25
N GLY A 56 -3.45 -19.11 34.59
CA GLY A 56 -4.12 -18.96 35.88
C GLY A 56 -3.34 -18.18 36.93
N LEU A 57 -2.06 -17.87 36.69
CA LEU A 57 -1.27 -17.05 37.61
C LEU A 57 -1.86 -15.64 37.72
N LYS A 58 -1.88 -15.10 38.95
CA LYS A 58 -2.31 -13.72 39.23
C LYS A 58 -1.12 -12.89 39.67
N ILE A 59 -0.95 -11.73 39.07
CA ILE A 59 0.09 -10.76 39.40
C ILE A 59 -0.60 -9.52 39.96
N LYS A 60 -0.31 -9.18 41.22
CA LYS A 60 -0.85 -7.97 41.85
C LYS A 60 -0.08 -6.74 41.38
N CYS A 61 -0.79 -5.68 41.06
CA CYS A 61 -0.21 -4.37 40.76
C CYS A 61 -1.27 -3.27 40.90
N ASP A 62 -0.81 -2.04 41.17
CA ASP A 62 -1.69 -0.88 41.32
C ASP A 62 -1.97 -0.17 39.98
N SER A 63 -1.25 -0.56 38.91
CA SER A 63 -1.32 0.09 37.60
C SER A 63 -0.95 -0.87 36.47
N VAL A 64 -1.62 -0.73 35.33
CA VAL A 64 -1.38 -1.53 34.12
C VAL A 64 -1.23 -0.60 32.92
N ILE A 65 -0.16 -0.81 32.15
CA ILE A 65 0.06 -0.13 30.86
C ILE A 65 -0.28 -1.13 29.74
N ILE A 66 -1.24 -0.79 28.89
CA ILE A 66 -1.63 -1.61 27.73
C ILE A 66 -0.74 -1.22 26.53
N ALA A 67 0.20 -2.09 26.18
CA ALA A 67 1.13 -1.91 25.06
C ALA A 67 1.10 -3.11 24.07
N THR A 68 -0.08 -3.69 23.84
CA THR A 68 -0.27 -4.95 23.07
C THR A 68 -0.24 -4.78 21.55
N GLY A 69 0.06 -3.57 21.04
CA GLY A 69 -0.02 -3.26 19.61
C GLY A 69 -1.45 -3.27 19.06
N GLY A 70 -1.55 -3.39 17.73
CA GLY A 70 -2.80 -3.34 16.97
C GLY A 70 -3.36 -4.71 16.60
N MET A 71 -3.91 -4.81 15.38
CA MET A 71 -4.47 -6.04 14.80
C MET A 71 -3.79 -6.48 13.48
N SER A 72 -2.74 -5.78 13.05
CA SER A 72 -1.93 -6.15 11.90
C SER A 72 -0.95 -7.26 12.27
N TYR A 73 -0.61 -8.15 11.33
CA TYR A 73 0.35 -9.25 11.54
C TYR A 73 0.09 -10.06 12.83
N PRO A 74 -1.07 -10.70 13.02
CA PRO A 74 -1.40 -11.38 14.28
C PRO A 74 -0.40 -12.48 14.70
N LEU A 75 0.35 -13.04 13.75
CA LEU A 75 1.44 -13.99 14.03
C LEU A 75 2.59 -13.39 14.85
N THR A 76 2.73 -12.06 14.92
CA THR A 76 3.70 -11.38 15.79
C THR A 76 3.16 -11.11 17.21
N GLY A 77 1.92 -11.53 17.51
CA GLY A 77 1.27 -11.37 18.81
C GLY A 77 0.28 -10.20 18.90
N SER A 78 0.16 -9.37 17.86
CA SER A 78 -0.80 -8.25 17.78
C SER A 78 -2.20 -8.74 17.37
N THR A 79 -2.91 -9.30 18.35
CA THR A 79 -4.22 -9.95 18.19
C THR A 79 -5.41 -9.08 18.61
N GLY A 80 -5.16 -7.79 18.91
CA GLY A 80 -6.18 -6.84 19.34
C GLY A 80 -6.63 -6.97 20.80
N ASP A 81 -5.87 -7.65 21.65
CA ASP A 81 -6.23 -7.85 23.07
C ASP A 81 -6.37 -6.54 23.85
N GLY A 82 -5.52 -5.54 23.57
CA GLY A 82 -5.61 -4.20 24.16
C GLY A 82 -6.94 -3.50 23.89
N TYR A 83 -7.55 -3.71 22.72
CA TYR A 83 -8.88 -3.16 22.42
C TYR A 83 -9.97 -3.80 23.29
N LYS A 84 -9.87 -5.12 23.53
CA LYS A 84 -10.78 -5.85 24.42
C LYS A 84 -10.64 -5.34 25.85
N PHE A 85 -9.41 -5.21 26.33
CA PHE A 85 -9.13 -4.67 27.67
C PHE A 85 -9.67 -3.25 27.82
N ALA A 86 -9.35 -2.34 26.89
CA ALA A 86 -9.82 -0.96 26.94
C ALA A 86 -11.36 -0.88 26.96
N LYS A 87 -12.05 -1.69 26.14
CA LYS A 87 -13.52 -1.77 26.13
C LYS A 87 -14.09 -2.23 27.48
N LEU A 88 -13.51 -3.28 28.08
CA LEU A 88 -13.91 -3.77 29.41
C LEU A 88 -13.65 -2.73 30.50
N MET A 89 -12.66 -1.85 30.32
CA MET A 89 -12.37 -0.74 31.23
C MET A 89 -13.29 0.47 31.01
N GLY A 90 -14.24 0.41 30.07
CA GLY A 90 -15.23 1.46 29.81
C GLY A 90 -14.86 2.44 28.68
N HIS A 91 -13.76 2.19 27.95
CA HIS A 91 -13.38 3.04 26.82
C HIS A 91 -14.17 2.70 25.55
N THR A 92 -14.37 3.72 24.70
CA THR A 92 -14.88 3.53 23.34
C THR A 92 -13.74 3.18 22.39
N ILE A 93 -13.93 2.15 21.58
CA ILE A 93 -12.99 1.76 20.53
C ILE A 93 -13.51 2.28 19.20
N LYS A 94 -12.69 3.05 18.48
CA LYS A 94 -13.00 3.48 17.11
C LYS A 94 -12.91 2.29 16.16
N ASP A 95 -13.70 2.30 15.09
CA ASP A 95 -13.64 1.28 14.04
C ASP A 95 -12.19 1.05 13.58
N ILE A 96 -11.75 -0.19 13.76
CA ILE A 96 -10.40 -0.62 13.43
C ILE A 96 -10.35 -0.84 11.91
N LYS A 97 -9.42 -0.16 11.25
CA LYS A 97 -9.34 -0.13 9.78
C LYS A 97 -7.91 -0.40 9.36
N PRO A 98 -7.67 -1.18 8.29
CA PRO A 98 -6.32 -1.38 7.81
C PRO A 98 -5.74 -0.07 7.25
N SER A 99 -4.45 0.13 7.46
CA SER A 99 -3.68 1.22 6.86
C SER A 99 -2.35 0.70 6.37
N LEU A 100 -1.80 1.34 5.33
CA LEU A 100 -0.63 0.85 4.62
C LEU A 100 -0.85 -0.61 4.15
N VAL A 101 -1.95 -0.82 3.42
CA VAL A 101 -2.43 -2.14 2.97
C VAL A 101 -2.55 -2.17 1.44
N PRO A 102 -2.23 -3.29 0.77
CA PRO A 102 -2.45 -3.40 -0.67
C PRO A 102 -3.94 -3.26 -1.05
N LEU A 103 -4.19 -2.73 -2.25
CA LEU A 103 -5.53 -2.50 -2.78
C LEU A 103 -5.90 -3.57 -3.81
N VAL A 104 -7.14 -4.04 -3.75
CA VAL A 104 -7.73 -4.98 -4.71
C VAL A 104 -8.42 -4.18 -5.79
N VAL A 105 -8.21 -4.57 -7.04
CA VAL A 105 -8.79 -3.88 -8.21
C VAL A 105 -9.70 -4.80 -9.01
N LYS A 106 -10.59 -4.19 -9.79
CA LYS A 106 -11.60 -4.90 -10.60
C LYS A 106 -11.03 -5.50 -11.88
N GLU A 107 -10.01 -4.88 -12.45
CA GLU A 107 -9.51 -5.20 -13.78
C GLU A 107 -8.74 -6.52 -13.81
N ASP A 108 -9.25 -7.51 -14.55
CA ASP A 108 -8.62 -8.84 -14.64
C ASP A 108 -7.24 -8.82 -15.29
N TRP A 109 -7.01 -7.91 -16.23
CA TRP A 109 -5.72 -7.77 -16.94
C TRP A 109 -4.58 -7.35 -16.00
N VAL A 110 -4.87 -6.87 -14.78
CA VAL A 110 -3.83 -6.52 -13.80
C VAL A 110 -2.97 -7.73 -13.42
N LYS A 111 -3.54 -8.94 -13.48
CA LYS A 111 -2.81 -10.20 -13.25
C LYS A 111 -1.66 -10.39 -14.23
N GLU A 112 -1.80 -9.92 -15.47
CA GLU A 112 -0.74 -9.97 -16.49
C GLU A 112 0.46 -9.09 -16.12
N LEU A 113 0.21 -8.04 -15.33
CA LEU A 113 1.23 -7.11 -14.86
C LEU A 113 1.89 -7.56 -13.54
N MET A 114 1.48 -8.69 -12.95
CA MET A 114 2.00 -9.14 -11.67
C MET A 114 3.54 -9.10 -11.61
N GLY A 115 4.05 -8.47 -10.55
CA GLY A 115 5.49 -8.30 -10.30
C GLY A 115 6.11 -7.11 -11.03
N LEU A 116 5.38 -6.42 -11.93
CA LEU A 116 5.87 -5.20 -12.55
C LEU A 116 5.85 -4.05 -11.53
N SER A 117 7.03 -3.50 -11.25
CA SER A 117 7.18 -2.25 -10.50
C SER A 117 7.25 -1.07 -11.47
N LEU A 118 6.40 -0.07 -11.24
CA LEU A 118 6.48 1.22 -11.92
C LEU A 118 7.21 2.21 -11.02
N LYS A 119 8.18 2.92 -11.59
CA LYS A 119 8.96 3.96 -10.91
C LYS A 119 8.68 5.32 -11.54
N ASN A 120 8.71 6.37 -10.74
CA ASN A 120 8.50 7.75 -11.17
C ASN A 120 7.13 7.96 -11.84
N VAL A 121 6.08 7.34 -11.28
CA VAL A 121 4.69 7.55 -11.71
C VAL A 121 3.97 8.41 -10.69
N SER A 122 2.93 9.13 -11.13
CA SER A 122 2.00 9.76 -10.20
C SER A 122 0.69 9.02 -10.16
N VAL A 123 0.09 8.93 -8.98
CA VAL A 123 -1.20 8.28 -8.77
C VAL A 123 -2.20 9.28 -8.21
N THR A 124 -3.44 9.17 -8.63
CA THR A 124 -4.55 9.95 -8.08
C THR A 124 -5.70 9.01 -7.80
N MET A 125 -6.20 9.01 -6.57
CA MET A 125 -7.44 8.33 -6.20
C MET A 125 -8.59 9.31 -6.15
N LYS A 126 -9.72 8.92 -6.74
CA LYS A 126 -10.95 9.70 -6.72
C LYS A 126 -12.13 8.86 -6.28
N TYR A 127 -12.97 9.46 -5.46
CA TYR A 127 -14.32 8.97 -5.21
C TYR A 127 -15.30 9.95 -5.83
N LYS A 128 -15.98 9.53 -6.91
CA LYS A 128 -16.72 10.44 -7.80
C LYS A 128 -15.78 11.56 -8.29
N ASP A 129 -16.18 12.83 -8.17
CA ASP A 129 -15.36 13.97 -8.59
C ASP A 129 -14.33 14.42 -7.56
N LYS A 130 -14.35 13.86 -6.34
CA LYS A 130 -13.45 14.27 -5.27
C LYS A 130 -12.13 13.52 -5.35
N VAL A 131 -11.01 14.25 -5.47
CA VAL A 131 -9.67 13.72 -5.24
C VAL A 131 -9.49 13.45 -3.75
N ILE A 132 -9.22 12.19 -3.39
CA ILE A 132 -9.05 11.74 -2.00
C ILE A 132 -7.59 11.45 -1.66
N TYR A 133 -6.74 11.25 -2.68
CA TYR A 133 -5.32 11.03 -2.53
C TYR A 133 -4.59 11.37 -3.83
N LYS A 134 -3.37 11.91 -3.71
CA LYS A 134 -2.46 12.11 -4.84
C LYS A 134 -1.03 12.01 -4.34
N ASP A 135 -0.21 11.27 -5.06
CA ASP A 135 1.21 11.10 -4.72
C ASP A 135 2.05 10.74 -5.94
N PHE A 136 3.37 10.78 -5.79
CA PHE A 136 4.35 10.48 -6.82
C PHE A 136 5.44 9.56 -6.27
N GLY A 137 5.76 8.50 -7.01
CA GLY A 137 6.82 7.58 -6.60
C GLY A 137 6.71 6.22 -7.27
N GLU A 138 6.77 5.18 -6.46
CA GLU A 138 6.82 3.79 -6.91
C GLU A 138 5.56 3.02 -6.52
N MET A 139 5.08 2.18 -7.43
CA MET A 139 3.99 1.23 -7.20
C MET A 139 4.30 -0.12 -7.85
N LEU A 140 3.58 -1.15 -7.41
CA LEU A 140 3.76 -2.54 -7.81
C LEU A 140 2.40 -3.15 -8.19
N PHE A 141 2.35 -3.88 -9.30
CA PHE A 141 1.19 -4.73 -9.63
C PHE A 141 1.32 -6.10 -8.97
N THR A 142 0.21 -6.61 -8.44
CA THR A 142 0.09 -7.92 -7.80
C THR A 142 -0.95 -8.78 -8.52
N HIS A 143 -1.10 -10.04 -8.11
CA HIS A 143 -2.12 -10.94 -8.66
C HIS A 143 -3.57 -10.57 -8.32
N PHE A 144 -3.79 -9.65 -7.38
CA PHE A 144 -5.12 -9.19 -6.97
C PHE A 144 -5.36 -7.70 -7.22
N GLY A 145 -4.32 -6.94 -7.56
CA GLY A 145 -4.42 -5.50 -7.68
C GLY A 145 -3.07 -4.79 -7.59
N ILE A 146 -2.96 -3.84 -6.68
CA ILE A 146 -1.84 -2.91 -6.61
C ILE A 146 -1.29 -2.77 -5.19
N SER A 147 0.00 -2.51 -5.11
CA SER A 147 0.77 -2.31 -3.89
C SER A 147 1.94 -1.34 -4.15
N GLY A 148 2.93 -1.31 -3.27
CA GLY A 148 4.09 -0.44 -3.34
C GLY A 148 3.89 0.89 -2.60
N PRO A 149 4.97 1.65 -2.37
CA PRO A 149 5.00 2.75 -1.40
C PRO A 149 3.86 3.76 -1.52
N ILE A 150 3.56 4.25 -2.74
CA ILE A 150 2.54 5.29 -2.92
C ILE A 150 1.11 4.74 -2.86
N VAL A 151 0.93 3.44 -3.12
CA VAL A 151 -0.37 2.76 -2.96
C VAL A 151 -0.63 2.51 -1.48
N LEU A 152 0.35 1.98 -0.75
CA LEU A 152 0.25 1.72 0.68
C LEU A 152 -0.02 3.03 1.44
N SER A 153 0.74 4.08 1.15
CA SER A 153 0.57 5.40 1.78
C SER A 153 -0.83 5.98 1.57
N GLY A 154 -1.42 5.77 0.40
CA GLY A 154 -2.77 6.23 0.08
C GLY A 154 -3.89 5.26 0.45
N SER A 155 -3.58 4.02 0.85
CA SER A 155 -4.60 2.97 1.03
C SER A 155 -5.65 3.37 2.05
N ARG A 156 -5.22 4.05 3.14
CA ARG A 156 -6.13 4.50 4.19
C ARG A 156 -7.15 5.51 3.68
N SER A 157 -6.80 6.37 2.73
CA SER A 157 -7.74 7.31 2.11
C SER A 157 -8.84 6.59 1.33
N ALA A 158 -8.55 5.43 0.74
CA ALA A 158 -9.55 4.62 0.02
C ALA A 158 -10.48 3.84 0.97
N VAL A 159 -9.98 3.37 2.12
CA VAL A 159 -10.74 2.52 3.06
C VAL A 159 -12.06 3.13 3.52
N ASP A 160 -12.16 4.45 3.68
CA ASP A 160 -13.41 5.10 4.11
C ASP A 160 -14.50 5.12 3.03
N TYR A 161 -14.15 4.86 1.77
CA TYR A 161 -15.07 4.87 0.63
C TYR A 161 -15.44 3.45 0.16
N LEU A 162 -14.65 2.44 0.53
CA LEU A 162 -14.91 1.04 0.22
C LEU A 162 -16.12 0.50 1.00
N PRO A 163 -16.91 -0.43 0.43
CA PRO A 163 -16.67 -1.19 -0.80
C PRO A 163 -17.14 -0.51 -2.10
N ASN A 164 -17.49 0.78 -2.09
CA ASN A 164 -17.80 1.48 -3.33
C ASN A 164 -16.57 1.58 -4.22
N GLU A 165 -16.78 1.69 -5.53
CA GLU A 165 -15.68 1.84 -6.50
C GLU A 165 -14.94 3.16 -6.31
N VAL A 166 -13.62 3.08 -6.18
CA VAL A 166 -12.70 4.22 -6.15
C VAL A 166 -11.86 4.20 -7.43
N GLU A 167 -11.88 5.29 -8.18
CA GLU A 167 -11.07 5.43 -9.40
C GLU A 167 -9.61 5.64 -8.99
N PHE A 168 -8.71 4.82 -9.52
CA PHE A 168 -7.26 4.92 -9.31
C PHE A 168 -6.59 5.22 -10.65
N ILE A 169 -6.09 6.44 -10.81
CA ILE A 169 -5.54 6.95 -12.06
C ILE A 169 -4.02 6.97 -11.94
N ILE A 170 -3.34 6.32 -12.88
CA ILE A 170 -1.89 6.30 -12.99
C ILE A 170 -1.48 7.19 -14.16
N ASP A 171 -0.60 8.15 -13.88
CA ASP A 171 0.13 8.89 -14.89
C ASP A 171 1.50 8.23 -15.06
N LEU A 172 1.67 7.54 -16.19
CA LEU A 172 2.91 6.80 -16.50
C LEU A 172 4.07 7.72 -16.88
N LYS A 173 3.79 8.99 -17.17
CA LYS A 173 4.78 10.00 -17.62
C LYS A 173 4.49 11.36 -16.96
N PRO A 174 4.57 11.45 -15.62
CA PRO A 174 4.18 12.66 -14.90
C PRO A 174 5.10 13.86 -15.18
N ALA A 175 6.34 13.62 -15.61
CA ALA A 175 7.29 14.65 -15.99
C ALA A 175 6.99 15.34 -17.34
N LEU A 176 6.02 14.82 -18.11
CA LEU A 176 5.64 15.37 -19.41
C LEU A 176 4.17 15.77 -19.38
N ASN A 177 3.85 16.98 -19.82
CA ASN A 177 2.46 17.34 -20.11
C ASN A 177 1.96 16.63 -21.40
N PHE A 178 0.66 16.73 -21.69
CA PHE A 178 0.06 16.07 -22.86
C PHE A 178 0.75 16.42 -24.19
N ASN A 179 1.09 17.69 -24.40
CA ASN A 179 1.73 18.16 -25.64
C ASN A 179 3.18 17.69 -25.74
N GLU A 180 3.90 17.63 -24.62
CA GLU A 180 5.26 17.08 -24.57
C GLU A 180 5.29 15.58 -24.82
N LEU A 181 4.34 14.84 -24.22
CA LEU A 181 4.21 13.41 -24.45
C LEU A 181 3.79 13.12 -25.90
N ASP A 182 2.87 13.90 -26.48
CA ASP A 182 2.49 13.77 -27.88
C ASP A 182 3.68 13.97 -28.83
N ARG A 183 4.47 15.04 -28.61
CA ARG A 183 5.70 15.29 -29.36
C ARG A 183 6.71 14.15 -29.21
N ARG A 184 6.84 13.59 -28.00
CA ARG A 184 7.71 12.44 -27.74
C ARG A 184 7.24 11.20 -28.52
N VAL A 185 5.96 10.86 -28.44
CA VAL A 185 5.38 9.71 -29.16
C VAL A 185 5.54 9.89 -30.67
N LEU A 186 5.25 11.07 -31.21
CA LEU A 186 5.39 11.37 -32.63
C LEU A 186 6.85 11.19 -33.12
N ARG A 187 7.82 11.66 -32.32
CA ARG A 187 9.24 11.50 -32.63
C ARG A 187 9.66 10.03 -32.63
N ASP A 188 9.26 9.27 -31.61
CA ASP A 188 9.60 7.84 -31.50
C ASP A 188 8.93 7.04 -32.64
N PHE A 189 7.69 7.37 -33.00
CA PHE A 189 7.00 6.82 -34.18
C PHE A 189 7.72 7.18 -35.50
N GLY A 190 8.33 8.36 -35.57
CA GLY A 190 9.16 8.80 -36.70
C GLY A 190 10.34 7.88 -36.99
N ASN A 191 10.92 7.25 -35.96
CA ASN A 191 12.01 6.29 -36.09
C ASN A 191 11.54 4.88 -36.46
N LEU A 192 10.25 4.58 -36.25
CA LEU A 192 9.66 3.25 -36.37
C LEU A 192 8.57 3.17 -37.44
N LYS A 193 8.52 4.13 -38.38
CA LYS A 193 7.45 4.31 -39.38
C LYS A 193 6.98 3.03 -40.09
N ASN A 194 7.91 2.16 -40.47
CA ASN A 194 7.62 0.92 -41.22
C ASN A 194 7.38 -0.30 -40.32
N LYS A 195 7.51 -0.16 -38.99
CA LYS A 195 7.24 -1.22 -38.02
C LYS A 195 5.74 -1.25 -37.69
N GLN A 196 5.31 -2.40 -37.18
CA GLN A 196 3.95 -2.58 -36.65
C GLN A 196 3.82 -1.86 -35.29
N PHE A 197 2.63 -1.34 -34.99
CA PHE A 197 2.35 -0.59 -33.77
C PHE A 197 2.74 -1.37 -32.50
N LYS A 198 2.48 -2.68 -32.45
CA LYS A 198 2.86 -3.51 -31.29
C LYS A 198 4.35 -3.48 -30.94
N ASN A 199 5.20 -3.16 -31.91
CA ASN A 199 6.66 -3.08 -31.76
C ASN A 199 7.16 -1.64 -31.52
N SER A 200 6.27 -0.68 -31.29
CA SER A 200 6.61 0.76 -31.27
C SER A 200 6.76 1.37 -29.87
N LEU A 201 6.38 0.65 -28.81
CA LEU A 201 6.32 1.19 -27.44
C LEU A 201 7.50 0.80 -26.54
N ASN A 202 8.49 0.06 -27.08
CA ASN A 202 9.61 -0.51 -26.33
C ASN A 202 10.48 0.53 -25.61
N GLU A 203 10.67 1.70 -26.22
CA GLU A 203 11.45 2.79 -25.59
C GLU A 203 10.64 3.61 -24.59
N LEU A 204 9.30 3.48 -24.62
CA LEU A 204 8.40 4.29 -23.84
C LEU A 204 7.93 3.57 -22.58
N LEU A 205 7.74 2.24 -22.63
CA LEU A 205 7.09 1.46 -21.60
C LEU A 205 7.87 0.20 -21.22
N PRO A 206 7.73 -0.30 -19.98
CA PRO A 206 8.21 -1.63 -19.62
C PRO A 206 7.54 -2.72 -20.46
N GLN A 207 8.30 -3.76 -20.82
CA GLN A 207 7.84 -4.85 -21.70
C GLN A 207 6.51 -5.48 -21.28
N LYS A 208 6.33 -5.75 -19.97
CA LYS A 208 5.08 -6.32 -19.44
C LYS A 208 3.86 -5.42 -19.65
N LEU A 209 4.04 -4.10 -19.71
CA LEU A 209 2.93 -3.14 -19.84
C LEU A 209 2.47 -2.96 -21.29
N ILE A 210 3.35 -3.24 -22.26
CA ILE A 210 3.09 -2.99 -23.68
C ILE A 210 1.85 -3.73 -24.20
N PRO A 211 1.66 -5.05 -23.98
CA PRO A 211 0.48 -5.77 -24.45
C PRO A 211 -0.84 -5.17 -23.90
N VAL A 212 -0.85 -4.80 -22.62
CA VAL A 212 -2.01 -4.20 -21.96
C VAL A 212 -2.34 -2.84 -22.58
N ILE A 213 -1.34 -1.98 -22.79
CA ILE A 213 -1.54 -0.66 -23.41
C ILE A 213 -1.99 -0.77 -24.86
N ILE A 214 -1.45 -1.73 -25.63
CA ILE A 214 -1.91 -1.98 -27.00
C ILE A 214 -3.39 -2.35 -26.99
N ASN A 215 -3.78 -3.31 -26.14
CA ASN A 215 -5.17 -3.75 -26.04
C ASN A 215 -6.11 -2.58 -25.65
N LEU A 216 -5.75 -1.82 -24.62
CA LEU A 216 -6.56 -0.70 -24.13
C LEU A 216 -6.53 0.53 -25.06
N SER A 217 -5.56 0.65 -25.96
CA SER A 217 -5.49 1.74 -26.92
C SER A 217 -6.50 1.61 -28.06
N GLU A 218 -7.04 0.42 -28.27
CA GLU A 218 -7.92 0.05 -29.40
C GLU A 218 -7.29 0.27 -30.78
N ILE A 219 -5.97 0.49 -30.86
CA ILE A 219 -5.23 0.58 -32.12
C ILE A 219 -4.87 -0.84 -32.56
N ASN A 220 -5.15 -1.16 -33.82
CA ASN A 220 -4.80 -2.47 -34.39
C ASN A 220 -3.28 -2.74 -34.23
N PRO A 221 -2.86 -3.82 -33.53
CA PRO A 221 -1.46 -4.11 -33.26
C PRO A 221 -0.62 -4.32 -34.52
N GLU A 222 -1.22 -4.80 -35.61
CA GLU A 222 -0.53 -5.08 -36.88
C GLU A 222 -0.43 -3.84 -37.78
N LYS A 223 -1.16 -2.76 -37.45
CA LYS A 223 -1.14 -1.50 -38.20
C LYS A 223 0.27 -0.94 -38.26
N ARG A 224 0.69 -0.37 -39.39
CA ARG A 224 2.00 0.26 -39.47
C ARG A 224 1.99 1.59 -38.75
N VAL A 225 3.12 1.95 -38.12
CA VAL A 225 3.23 3.18 -37.32
C VAL A 225 2.94 4.43 -38.15
N ASN A 226 3.33 4.46 -39.43
CA ASN A 226 3.04 5.58 -40.33
C ASN A 226 1.56 5.71 -40.74
N GLU A 227 0.73 4.70 -40.48
CA GLU A 227 -0.71 4.73 -40.71
C GLU A 227 -1.49 5.17 -39.47
N ILE A 228 -0.82 5.33 -38.31
CA ILE A 228 -1.47 5.76 -37.07
C ILE A 228 -1.93 7.20 -37.21
N THR A 229 -3.23 7.43 -36.97
CA THR A 229 -3.84 8.74 -37.11
C THR A 229 -3.47 9.64 -35.93
N LYS A 230 -3.65 10.95 -36.09
CA LYS A 230 -3.49 11.91 -35.01
C LYS A 230 -4.41 11.59 -33.82
N ASP A 231 -5.65 11.19 -34.09
CA ASP A 231 -6.64 10.88 -33.06
C ASP A 231 -6.28 9.60 -32.30
N GLU A 232 -5.84 8.55 -32.99
CA GLU A 232 -5.32 7.33 -32.36
C GLU A 232 -4.11 7.65 -31.45
N ARG A 233 -3.18 8.46 -31.94
CA ARG A 233 -2.02 8.90 -31.16
C ARG A 233 -2.44 9.70 -29.92
N HIS A 234 -3.39 10.62 -30.05
CA HIS A 234 -3.91 11.39 -28.92
C HIS A 234 -4.63 10.50 -27.90
N LYS A 235 -5.40 9.49 -28.35
CA LYS A 235 -6.01 8.48 -27.46
C LYS A 235 -4.94 7.71 -26.68
N LEU A 236 -3.87 7.28 -27.35
CA LEU A 236 -2.72 6.63 -26.70
C LEU A 236 -2.07 7.56 -25.66
N VAL A 237 -1.78 8.80 -26.01
CA VAL A 237 -1.23 9.80 -25.07
C VAL A 237 -2.14 9.97 -23.86
N ASN A 238 -3.45 10.07 -24.08
CA ASN A 238 -4.43 10.16 -22.99
C ASN A 238 -4.43 8.91 -22.10
N LEU A 239 -4.40 7.72 -22.68
CA LEU A 239 -4.31 6.46 -21.95
C LEU A 239 -3.05 6.40 -21.08
N LEU A 240 -1.90 6.88 -21.58
CA LEU A 240 -0.64 6.89 -20.82
C LEU A 240 -0.65 7.88 -19.64
N LYS A 241 -1.37 8.99 -19.77
CA LYS A 241 -1.53 10.00 -18.71
C LYS A 241 -2.64 9.66 -17.72
N ASN A 242 -3.64 8.90 -18.16
CA ASN A 242 -4.83 8.54 -17.41
C ASN A 242 -5.04 7.02 -17.45
N PHE A 243 -4.05 6.25 -17.03
CA PHE A 243 -4.16 4.80 -16.98
C PHE A 243 -4.99 4.39 -15.77
N LYS A 244 -6.26 4.04 -16.01
CA LYS A 244 -7.27 3.88 -14.96
C LYS A 244 -7.39 2.43 -14.47
N LEU A 245 -7.62 2.32 -13.17
CA LEU A 245 -7.98 1.11 -12.43
C LEU A 245 -9.16 1.44 -11.52
N THR A 246 -9.88 0.41 -11.11
CA THR A 246 -11.02 0.53 -10.20
C THR A 246 -10.71 -0.24 -8.92
N VAL A 247 -10.45 0.48 -7.84
CA VAL A 247 -10.22 -0.13 -6.52
C VAL A 247 -11.58 -0.50 -5.92
N VAL A 248 -11.70 -1.77 -5.54
CA VAL A 248 -12.95 -2.39 -5.03
C VAL A 248 -12.81 -2.94 -3.61
N GLY A 249 -11.58 -2.97 -3.08
CA GLY A 249 -11.33 -3.49 -1.74
C GLY A 249 -9.90 -3.28 -1.29
N THR A 250 -9.61 -3.69 -0.05
CA THR A 250 -8.26 -3.85 0.47
C THR A 250 -7.97 -5.32 0.68
N ARG A 251 -6.69 -5.66 0.88
CA ARG A 251 -6.34 -6.91 1.53
C ARG A 251 -6.83 -6.95 2.99
N PRO A 252 -6.93 -8.14 3.61
CA PRO A 252 -7.31 -8.27 5.01
C PRO A 252 -6.42 -7.46 5.95
N ILE A 253 -6.95 -7.10 7.13
CA ILE A 253 -6.23 -6.32 8.14
C ILE A 253 -4.95 -7.03 8.63
N ASP A 254 -4.96 -8.36 8.61
CA ASP A 254 -3.82 -9.21 8.95
C ASP A 254 -2.62 -8.97 8.01
N GLU A 255 -2.86 -8.51 6.78
CA GLU A 255 -1.84 -8.15 5.79
C GLU A 255 -1.50 -6.64 5.76
N ALA A 256 -2.15 -5.82 6.59
CA ALA A 256 -1.85 -4.40 6.69
C ALA A 256 -0.56 -4.16 7.50
N ILE A 257 0.17 -3.07 7.23
CA ILE A 257 1.37 -2.73 8.03
C ILE A 257 1.00 -2.16 9.40
N ILE A 258 -0.10 -1.41 9.48
CA ILE A 258 -0.63 -0.84 10.73
C ILE A 258 -2.16 -0.85 10.74
N THR A 259 -2.74 -0.68 11.93
CA THR A 259 -4.18 -0.56 12.18
C THR A 259 -4.50 0.74 12.88
#